data_AF-A0A4V0BXS3-F1
#
_entry.id   AF-A0A4V0BXS3-F1
#
_cell.length_a   1.000
_cell.length_b   1.000
_cell.length_c   1.000
_cell.angle_alpha   90.00
_cell.angle_beta   90.00
_cell.angle_gamma   90.00
#
_symmetry.space_group_name_H-M   'P 1'
#
loop_
_entity.id
_entity.type
_entity.pdbx_description
1 polymer ?
#
loop_
_entity_poly.entity_id
_entity_poly.type
_entity_poly.pdbx_seq_one_letter_code
_entity_poly.pdbx_strand_id
1 'polypeptide(L)'
;MVFTAKSPKINIEEVRALSKLEGAALARKNQRDQELEAIIRGEDQRILLVIGPCSSDNEEAVLEYAKRLSALQEEVKDRIFMVMRVYTAKPRTNGDGYKGLIHQPNATETPSLINGIKAVRQLHYRVITETGMTTADEMLYPENLPLVDDLISYMAVGARSVEDQQHRFVASGADFSTGFKNPTSGNLNVMFNGIYAAQNKQSFLFLGKEVETTGNPLSHAILRGALNEYGKNIPNYYYDNLMDTIAQYEKMGLENPFIIIDTNHDNSGKQYMDQIRIVRQTLINRDWNEKIKKYVRGFMIESYLEDGRQNEPEVFGKSITDPCLGWDNTEALVREIYQTLGE
;
A
#
# COMPACT_ATOMS: atom_id res chain seq x y z
N MET A 1 -15.57 16.91 -27.65
CA MET A 1 -14.59 16.10 -26.90
C MET A 1 -13.20 16.54 -27.35
N VAL A 2 -12.29 16.90 -26.43
CA VAL A 2 -10.98 17.53 -26.76
C VAL A 2 -9.78 16.57 -26.60
N PHE A 3 -10.03 15.26 -26.55
CA PHE A 3 -8.96 14.27 -26.42
C PHE A 3 -8.17 14.15 -27.72
N THR A 4 -6.85 14.29 -27.62
CA THR A 4 -5.91 13.95 -28.69
C THR A 4 -5.22 12.65 -28.33
N ALA A 5 -5.41 11.60 -29.11
CA ALA A 5 -4.67 10.36 -28.93
C ALA A 5 -3.16 10.62 -29.10
N LYS A 6 -2.37 10.23 -28.10
CA LYS A 6 -0.89 10.34 -28.12
C LYS A 6 -0.19 9.00 -28.38
N SER A 7 -0.96 7.92 -28.49
CA SER A 7 -0.46 6.58 -28.81
C SER A 7 -1.54 5.76 -29.54
N PRO A 8 -1.17 4.65 -30.20
CA PRO A 8 -2.12 3.60 -30.57
C PRO A 8 -2.84 3.01 -29.33
N LYS A 9 -3.85 2.19 -29.58
CA LYS A 9 -4.54 1.43 -28.53
C LYS A 9 -3.53 0.49 -27.85
N ILE A 10 -3.50 0.48 -26.52
CA ILE A 10 -2.55 -0.32 -25.75
C ILE A 10 -2.93 -1.80 -25.85
N ASN A 11 -1.96 -2.64 -26.21
CA ASN A 11 -2.08 -4.09 -26.11
C ASN A 11 -1.57 -4.55 -24.74
N ILE A 12 -2.49 -4.94 -23.85
CA ILE A 12 -2.18 -5.33 -22.47
C ILE A 12 -1.22 -6.53 -22.44
N GLU A 13 -1.43 -7.54 -23.29
CA GLU A 13 -0.60 -8.75 -23.34
C GLU A 13 0.84 -8.44 -23.74
N GLU A 14 1.04 -7.56 -24.72
CA GLU A 14 2.38 -7.12 -25.13
C GLU A 14 3.10 -6.38 -24.01
N VAL A 15 2.38 -5.51 -23.29
CA VAL A 15 2.95 -4.80 -22.13
C VAL A 15 3.32 -5.80 -21.02
N ARG A 16 2.46 -6.80 -20.77
CA ARG A 16 2.68 -7.81 -19.74
C ARG A 16 3.86 -8.71 -20.04
N ALA A 17 4.04 -9.09 -21.31
CA ALA A 17 5.10 -9.98 -21.76
C ALA A 17 6.52 -9.45 -21.48
N LEU A 18 6.71 -8.13 -21.37
CA LEU A 18 8.03 -7.51 -21.14
C LEU A 18 8.66 -7.87 -19.79
N SER A 19 7.84 -8.23 -18.80
CA SER A 19 8.26 -8.41 -17.41
C SER A 19 7.38 -9.45 -16.72
N LYS A 20 7.12 -10.54 -17.43
CA LYS A 20 6.26 -11.63 -16.95
C LYS A 20 7.04 -12.52 -15.98
N LEU A 21 6.45 -12.81 -14.82
CA LEU A 21 7.03 -13.75 -13.87
C LEU A 21 6.87 -15.18 -14.36
N GLU A 22 7.94 -15.96 -14.27
CA GLU A 22 7.98 -17.37 -14.66
C GLU A 22 8.81 -18.20 -13.67
N GLY A 23 8.67 -19.53 -13.73
CA GLY A 23 9.48 -20.46 -12.95
C GLY A 23 9.43 -20.21 -11.44
N ALA A 24 10.60 -20.21 -10.80
CA ALA A 24 10.73 -20.10 -9.35
C ALA A 24 10.25 -18.75 -8.79
N ALA A 25 10.36 -17.66 -9.56
CA ALA A 25 9.91 -16.34 -9.13
C ALA A 25 8.38 -16.28 -9.02
N LEU A 26 7.67 -16.81 -10.03
CA LEU A 26 6.21 -16.90 -10.01
C LEU A 26 5.72 -17.82 -8.87
N ALA A 27 6.34 -19.00 -8.72
CA ALA A 27 5.99 -19.92 -7.65
C ALA A 27 6.16 -19.29 -6.26
N ARG A 28 7.26 -18.55 -6.04
CA ARG A 28 7.53 -17.85 -4.78
C ARG A 28 6.53 -16.71 -4.53
N LYS A 29 6.20 -15.91 -5.56
CA LYS A 29 5.17 -14.86 -5.44
C LYS A 29 3.84 -15.50 -5.00
N ASN A 30 3.39 -16.53 -5.72
CA ASN A 30 2.12 -17.20 -5.42
C ASN A 30 2.09 -17.78 -4.00
N GLN A 31 3.18 -18.37 -3.53
CA GLN A 31 3.27 -18.85 -2.15
C GLN A 31 3.13 -17.69 -1.14
N ARG A 32 3.83 -16.58 -1.37
CA ARG A 32 3.75 -15.39 -0.51
C ARG A 32 2.37 -14.74 -0.56
N ASP A 33 1.69 -14.77 -1.70
CA ASP A 33 0.32 -14.28 -1.82
C ASP A 33 -0.64 -15.11 -0.96
N GLN A 34 -0.50 -16.44 -0.98
CA GLN A 34 -1.28 -17.34 -0.11
C GLN A 34 -1.01 -17.09 1.37
N GLU A 35 0.25 -16.84 1.76
CA GLU A 35 0.60 -16.45 3.13
C GLU A 35 -0.06 -15.13 3.53
N LEU A 36 -0.02 -14.14 2.64
CA LEU A 36 -0.66 -12.84 2.88
C LEU A 36 -2.17 -12.99 3.03
N GLU A 37 -2.83 -13.78 2.18
CA GLU A 37 -4.25 -14.10 2.30
C GLU A 37 -4.59 -14.72 3.66
N ALA A 38 -3.81 -15.73 4.09
CA ALA A 38 -3.98 -16.39 5.38
C ALA A 38 -3.85 -15.40 6.55
N ILE A 39 -2.92 -14.44 6.46
CA ILE A 39 -2.75 -13.38 7.46
C ILE A 39 -4.01 -12.50 7.51
N ILE A 40 -4.50 -12.02 6.36
CA ILE A 40 -5.71 -11.18 6.32
C ILE A 40 -6.93 -11.94 6.87
N ARG A 41 -7.11 -13.22 6.51
CA ARG A 41 -8.18 -14.09 7.02
C ARG A 41 -8.05 -14.42 8.51
N GLY A 42 -6.87 -14.24 9.09
CA GLY A 42 -6.60 -14.59 10.50
C GLY A 42 -6.31 -16.06 10.73
N GLU A 43 -6.00 -16.80 9.67
CA GLU A 43 -5.48 -18.16 9.73
C GLU A 43 -3.99 -18.16 10.14
N ASP A 44 -3.28 -17.08 9.80
CA ASP A 44 -1.92 -16.77 10.23
C ASP A 44 -1.94 -15.51 11.11
N GLN A 45 -1.22 -15.56 12.25
CA GLN A 45 -1.21 -14.53 13.27
C GLN A 45 -0.01 -13.57 13.19
N ARG A 46 0.86 -13.72 12.18
CA ARG A 46 1.96 -12.77 11.93
C ARG A 46 1.42 -11.35 11.70
N ILE A 47 2.17 -10.36 12.14
CA ILE A 47 1.87 -8.94 11.87
C ILE A 47 2.30 -8.60 10.44
N LEU A 48 1.40 -7.95 9.70
CA LEU A 48 1.67 -7.45 8.36
C LEU A 48 2.35 -6.08 8.40
N LEU A 49 3.50 -5.94 7.76
CA LEU A 49 4.12 -4.63 7.49
C LEU A 49 4.05 -4.31 6.01
N VAL A 50 3.28 -3.29 5.62
CA VAL A 50 3.38 -2.68 4.30
C VAL A 50 4.41 -1.56 4.39
N ILE A 51 5.64 -1.86 3.99
CA ILE A 51 6.82 -1.06 4.38
C ILE A 51 7.72 -0.74 3.19
N GLY A 52 8.18 0.50 3.10
CA GLY A 52 9.04 0.97 2.01
C GLY A 52 8.85 2.46 1.72
N PRO A 53 9.48 2.98 0.65
CA PRO A 53 9.58 4.42 0.43
C PRO A 53 8.21 5.05 0.21
N CYS A 54 8.09 6.34 0.54
CA CYS A 54 6.87 7.09 0.29
C CYS A 54 6.48 7.02 -1.20
N SER A 55 7.43 7.24 -2.11
CA SER A 55 7.30 6.98 -3.54
C SER A 55 8.57 6.30 -4.06
N SER A 56 8.42 5.42 -5.05
CA SER A 56 9.55 4.77 -5.72
C SER A 56 10.06 5.67 -6.84
N ASP A 57 10.99 6.55 -6.50
CA ASP A 57 11.52 7.61 -7.36
C ASP A 57 12.80 7.24 -8.11
N ASN A 58 13.63 6.38 -7.52
CA ASN A 58 14.90 5.92 -8.09
C ASN A 58 14.98 4.39 -8.05
N GLU A 59 15.04 3.74 -9.21
CA GLU A 59 15.01 2.28 -9.33
C GLU A 59 16.14 1.58 -8.56
N GLU A 60 17.38 2.06 -8.67
CA GLU A 60 18.53 1.43 -8.02
C GLU A 60 18.49 1.57 -6.50
N ALA A 61 18.08 2.74 -6.00
CA ALA A 61 17.89 2.95 -4.56
C ALA A 61 16.74 2.10 -3.99
N VAL A 62 15.64 1.97 -4.74
CA VAL A 62 14.52 1.08 -4.36
C VAL A 62 14.98 -0.37 -4.31
N LEU A 63 15.80 -0.83 -5.25
CA LEU A 63 16.30 -2.20 -5.26
C LEU A 63 17.34 -2.46 -4.17
N GLU A 64 18.18 -1.49 -3.83
CA GLU A 64 19.06 -1.59 -2.67
C GLU A 64 18.24 -1.72 -1.38
N TYR A 65 17.22 -0.88 -1.20
CA TYR A 65 16.30 -0.98 -0.08
C TYR A 65 15.59 -2.34 -0.03
N ALA A 66 15.12 -2.84 -1.19
CA ALA A 66 14.47 -4.15 -1.31
C ALA A 66 15.39 -5.30 -0.86
N LYS A 67 16.68 -5.26 -1.21
CA LYS A 67 17.67 -6.26 -0.82
C LYS A 67 17.88 -6.26 0.70
N ARG A 68 18.02 -5.08 1.30
CA ARG A 68 18.13 -4.95 2.76
C ARG A 68 16.86 -5.43 3.47
N LEU A 69 15.68 -5.05 2.96
CA LEU A 69 14.39 -5.46 3.52
C LEU A 69 14.16 -6.98 3.43
N SER A 70 14.56 -7.62 2.32
CA SER A 70 14.46 -9.07 2.15
C SER A 70 15.34 -9.83 3.14
N ALA A 71 16.57 -9.36 3.37
CA ALA A 71 17.44 -9.93 4.40
C ALA A 71 16.81 -9.83 5.80
N LEU A 72 16.28 -8.64 6.15
CA LEU A 72 15.62 -8.43 7.44
C LEU A 72 14.34 -9.28 7.58
N GLN A 73 13.55 -9.43 6.52
CA GLN A 73 12.36 -10.30 6.50
C GLN A 73 12.72 -11.73 6.91
N GLU A 74 13.82 -12.29 6.43
CA GLU A 74 14.24 -13.66 6.77
C GLU A 74 14.49 -13.83 8.28
N GLU A 75 14.98 -12.78 8.95
CA GLU A 75 15.28 -12.79 10.38
C GLU A 75 14.05 -12.72 11.28
N VAL A 76 12.93 -12.15 10.80
CA VAL A 76 11.72 -11.91 11.62
C VAL A 76 10.47 -12.66 11.13
N LYS A 77 10.64 -13.54 10.13
CA LYS A 77 9.55 -14.16 9.35
C LYS A 77 8.58 -15.03 10.15
N ASP A 78 8.95 -15.46 11.35
CA ASP A 78 8.10 -16.26 12.24
C ASP A 78 7.01 -15.42 12.91
N ARG A 79 7.16 -14.09 12.97
CA ARG A 79 6.18 -13.17 13.60
C ARG A 79 5.76 -12.02 12.72
N ILE A 80 6.54 -11.69 11.70
CA ILE A 80 6.32 -10.54 10.83
C ILE A 80 6.33 -10.98 9.37
N PHE A 81 5.32 -10.55 8.62
CA PHE A 81 5.27 -10.67 7.18
C PHE A 81 5.29 -9.29 6.54
N MET A 82 6.26 -9.05 5.67
CA MET A 82 6.49 -7.76 5.03
C MET A 82 6.07 -7.83 3.56
N VAL A 83 5.31 -6.83 3.14
CA VAL A 83 5.08 -6.55 1.73
C VAL A 83 5.79 -5.22 1.43
N MET A 84 6.67 -5.23 0.44
CA MET A 84 7.42 -4.03 0.11
C MET A 84 6.51 -3.00 -0.56
N ARG A 85 6.46 -1.81 0.00
CA ARG A 85 5.80 -0.66 -0.62
C ARG A 85 6.60 -0.19 -1.85
N VAL A 86 6.01 -0.30 -3.04
CA VAL A 86 6.56 0.16 -4.32
C VAL A 86 5.54 1.09 -4.96
N TYR A 87 5.32 2.26 -4.32
CA TYR A 87 4.27 3.18 -4.75
C TYR A 87 4.75 4.01 -5.93
N THR A 88 4.20 3.72 -7.10
CA THR A 88 4.73 4.22 -8.38
C THR A 88 4.05 5.47 -8.91
N ALA A 89 2.92 5.85 -8.29
CA ALA A 89 2.16 7.04 -8.63
C ALA A 89 1.86 7.88 -7.39
N LYS A 90 1.77 9.20 -7.56
CA LYS A 90 1.43 10.11 -6.45
C LYS A 90 0.30 11.08 -6.82
N PRO A 91 -0.81 11.11 -6.06
CA PRO A 91 -1.89 12.06 -6.28
C PRO A 91 -1.45 13.48 -5.91
N ARG A 92 -1.71 14.45 -6.80
CA ARG A 92 -1.44 15.89 -6.60
C ARG A 92 -2.71 16.70 -6.80
N THR A 93 -3.10 17.52 -5.81
CA THR A 93 -4.38 18.24 -5.80
C THR A 93 -4.52 19.22 -6.97
N ASN A 94 -3.46 19.95 -7.33
CA ASN A 94 -3.45 20.88 -8.47
C ASN A 94 -2.87 20.26 -9.74
N GLY A 95 -2.46 18.99 -9.71
CA GLY A 95 -1.79 18.36 -10.84
C GLY A 95 -0.38 18.90 -11.13
N ASP A 96 0.23 19.67 -10.21
CA ASP A 96 1.60 20.18 -10.36
C ASP A 96 2.59 19.46 -9.44
N GLY A 97 3.86 19.40 -9.87
CA GLY A 97 4.96 18.69 -9.22
C GLY A 97 5.13 17.24 -9.67
N TYR A 98 6.08 16.51 -9.08
CA TYR A 98 6.34 15.10 -9.41
C TYR A 98 5.09 14.24 -9.18
N LYS A 99 4.68 13.49 -10.22
CA LYS A 99 3.48 12.64 -10.24
C LYS A 99 3.78 11.14 -10.11
N GLY A 100 5.06 10.77 -9.99
CA GLY A 100 5.50 9.37 -9.90
C GLY A 100 6.13 8.83 -11.18
N LEU A 101 6.75 7.65 -11.05
CA LEU A 101 7.47 6.92 -12.09
C LEU A 101 6.59 6.66 -13.32
N ILE A 102 5.29 6.41 -13.11
CA ILE A 102 4.33 6.21 -14.20
C ILE A 102 4.17 7.41 -15.13
N HIS A 103 4.31 8.63 -14.62
CA HIS A 103 4.16 9.85 -15.41
C HIS A 103 5.48 10.30 -16.03
N GLN A 104 6.58 10.11 -15.31
CA GLN A 104 7.89 10.61 -15.73
C GLN A 104 9.00 9.66 -15.24
N PRO A 105 9.25 8.55 -15.96
CA PRO A 105 10.28 7.58 -15.58
C PRO A 105 11.70 8.13 -15.74
N ASN A 106 11.89 9.07 -16.66
CA ASN A 106 13.12 9.82 -16.83
C ASN A 106 12.81 11.33 -16.74
N ALA A 107 13.42 12.02 -15.77
CA ALA A 107 13.22 13.45 -15.53
C ALA A 107 13.64 14.33 -16.72
N THR A 108 14.56 13.86 -17.58
CA THR A 108 15.04 14.61 -18.75
C THR A 108 14.26 14.34 -20.03
N GLU A 109 13.37 13.34 -20.03
CA GLU A 109 12.56 12.98 -21.20
C GLU A 109 11.12 13.51 -21.11
N THR A 110 10.47 13.61 -22.27
CA THR A 110 9.06 13.97 -22.35
C THR A 110 8.19 12.90 -21.66
N PRO A 111 7.19 13.29 -20.84
CA PRO A 111 6.27 12.35 -20.19
C PRO A 111 5.62 11.37 -21.18
N SER A 112 5.71 10.08 -20.87
CA SER A 112 5.12 8.99 -21.66
C SER A 112 4.54 7.94 -20.71
N LEU A 113 3.22 7.88 -20.59
CA LEU A 113 2.53 6.95 -19.69
C LEU A 113 2.81 5.48 -20.04
N ILE A 114 3.00 5.17 -21.33
CA ILE A 114 3.34 3.80 -21.74
C ILE A 114 4.76 3.42 -21.32
N ASN A 115 5.73 4.34 -21.41
CA ASN A 115 7.07 4.09 -20.89
C ASN A 115 7.08 4.05 -19.37
N GLY A 116 6.26 4.89 -18.72
CA GLY A 116 6.05 4.85 -17.28
C GLY A 116 5.52 3.51 -16.81
N ILE A 117 4.45 2.96 -17.43
CA ILE A 117 3.94 1.63 -17.10
C ILE A 117 5.01 0.56 -17.28
N LYS A 118 5.82 0.62 -18.35
CA LYS A 118 6.94 -0.32 -18.54
C LYS A 118 7.96 -0.23 -17.41
N ALA A 119 8.31 0.99 -16.98
CA ALA A 119 9.22 1.21 -15.85
C ALA A 119 8.63 0.71 -14.52
N VAL A 120 7.33 0.97 -14.27
CA VAL A 120 6.60 0.44 -13.11
C VAL A 120 6.67 -1.07 -13.07
N ARG A 121 6.30 -1.73 -14.18
CA ARG A 121 6.36 -3.18 -14.29
C ARG A 121 7.78 -3.72 -14.07
N GLN A 122 8.78 -3.09 -14.68
CA GLN A 122 10.17 -3.50 -14.53
C GLN A 122 10.63 -3.40 -13.07
N LEU A 123 10.26 -2.33 -12.36
CA LEU A 123 10.61 -2.16 -10.95
C LEU A 123 9.99 -3.26 -10.08
N HIS A 124 8.68 -3.50 -10.20
CA HIS A 124 8.02 -4.58 -9.46
C HIS A 124 8.63 -5.95 -9.79
N TYR A 125 8.86 -6.22 -11.08
CA TYR A 125 9.49 -7.45 -11.56
C TYR A 125 10.88 -7.65 -10.94
N ARG A 126 11.73 -6.63 -10.95
CA ARG A 126 13.08 -6.70 -10.36
C ARG A 126 13.04 -6.89 -8.86
N VAL A 127 12.16 -6.19 -8.14
CA VAL A 127 11.99 -6.40 -6.68
C VAL A 127 11.64 -7.87 -6.42
N ILE A 128 10.67 -8.44 -7.13
CA ILE A 128 10.24 -9.83 -6.94
C ILE A 128 11.35 -10.83 -7.32
N THR A 129 11.97 -10.65 -8.47
CA THR A 129 12.94 -11.62 -9.01
C THR A 129 14.29 -11.57 -8.31
N GLU A 130 14.78 -10.38 -7.94
CA GLU A 130 16.08 -10.22 -7.29
C GLU A 130 16.02 -10.51 -5.78
N THR A 131 14.88 -10.30 -5.12
CA THR A 131 14.80 -10.36 -3.65
C THR A 131 13.83 -11.40 -3.12
N GLY A 132 12.90 -11.89 -3.94
CA GLY A 132 11.82 -12.77 -3.51
C GLY A 132 10.71 -12.10 -2.70
N MET A 133 10.80 -10.79 -2.45
CA MET A 133 9.75 -10.01 -1.81
C MET A 133 8.55 -9.84 -2.73
N THR A 134 7.37 -9.71 -2.14
CA THR A 134 6.15 -9.30 -2.83
C THR A 134 5.92 -7.80 -2.65
N THR A 135 5.22 -7.18 -3.60
CA THR A 135 5.10 -5.73 -3.67
C THR A 135 3.68 -5.22 -3.48
N ALA A 136 3.60 -4.02 -2.90
CA ALA A 136 2.39 -3.23 -2.74
C ALA A 136 2.43 -1.96 -3.60
N ASP A 137 1.31 -1.57 -4.20
CA ASP A 137 1.14 -0.26 -4.86
C ASP A 137 -0.16 0.43 -4.39
N GLU A 138 -0.42 1.65 -4.87
CA GLU A 138 -1.66 2.40 -4.66
C GLU A 138 -2.45 2.52 -5.98
N MET A 139 -3.73 2.21 -5.93
CA MET A 139 -4.63 2.33 -7.08
C MET A 139 -4.96 3.81 -7.27
N LEU A 140 -4.12 4.51 -8.04
CA LEU A 140 -4.36 5.90 -8.44
C LEU A 140 -5.32 5.99 -9.64
N TYR A 141 -5.15 5.07 -10.60
CA TYR A 141 -5.99 4.95 -11.79
C TYR A 141 -6.43 3.50 -11.92
N PRO A 142 -7.73 3.19 -11.74
CA PRO A 142 -8.22 1.82 -11.82
C PRO A 142 -7.96 1.17 -13.18
N GLU A 143 -7.89 1.96 -14.25
CA GLU A 143 -7.61 1.50 -15.62
C GLU A 143 -6.21 0.90 -15.80
N ASN A 144 -5.27 1.25 -14.92
CA ASN A 144 -3.91 0.72 -14.98
C ASN A 144 -3.79 -0.68 -14.40
N LEU A 145 -4.74 -1.11 -13.56
CA LEU A 145 -4.63 -2.36 -12.81
C LEU A 145 -4.33 -3.58 -13.70
N PRO A 146 -5.01 -3.82 -14.84
CA PRO A 146 -4.72 -4.96 -15.71
C PRO A 146 -3.32 -4.96 -16.33
N LEU A 147 -2.61 -3.82 -16.28
CA LEU A 147 -1.25 -3.67 -16.78
C LEU A 147 -0.21 -4.02 -15.71
N VAL A 148 -0.58 -4.25 -14.46
CA VAL A 148 0.37 -4.46 -13.34
C VAL A 148 -0.08 -5.53 -12.33
N ASP A 149 -1.33 -6.00 -12.40
CA ASP A 149 -1.94 -6.93 -11.43
C ASP A 149 -1.12 -8.20 -11.17
N ASP A 150 -0.51 -8.79 -12.21
CA ASP A 150 0.35 -9.96 -12.12
C ASP A 150 1.64 -9.78 -11.29
N LEU A 151 2.00 -8.53 -11.00
CA LEU A 151 3.19 -8.17 -10.25
C LEU A 151 2.85 -7.58 -8.87
N ILE A 152 1.57 -7.48 -8.50
CA ILE A 152 1.14 -6.90 -7.24
C ILE A 152 0.56 -7.99 -6.33
N SER A 153 0.81 -7.86 -5.04
CA SER A 153 0.28 -8.75 -3.99
C SER A 153 -0.61 -8.03 -3.00
N TYR A 154 -0.48 -6.70 -2.93
CA TYR A 154 -1.26 -5.84 -2.05
C TYR A 154 -1.53 -4.51 -2.74
N MET A 155 -2.74 -3.99 -2.63
CA MET A 155 -3.10 -2.68 -3.19
C MET A 155 -3.72 -1.79 -2.12
N ALA A 156 -3.41 -0.50 -2.13
CA ALA A 156 -4.15 0.48 -1.36
C ALA A 156 -5.09 1.30 -2.24
N VAL A 157 -6.32 1.53 -1.77
CA VAL A 157 -7.18 2.61 -2.25
C VAL A 157 -6.92 3.84 -1.40
N GLY A 158 -6.44 4.91 -2.04
CA GLY A 158 -6.00 6.13 -1.40
C GLY A 158 -7.12 6.93 -0.73
N ALA A 159 -6.74 7.81 0.20
CA ALA A 159 -7.68 8.66 0.94
C ALA A 159 -8.48 9.63 0.05
N ARG A 160 -8.03 9.88 -1.18
CA ARG A 160 -8.74 10.73 -2.17
C ARG A 160 -9.61 9.93 -3.14
N SER A 161 -9.41 8.63 -3.24
CA SER A 161 -10.16 7.74 -4.15
C SER A 161 -11.07 6.75 -3.43
N VAL A 162 -10.99 6.67 -2.09
CA VAL A 162 -11.87 5.81 -1.27
C VAL A 162 -13.36 6.11 -1.45
N GLU A 163 -13.72 7.33 -1.83
CA GLU A 163 -15.10 7.73 -2.13
C GLU A 163 -15.52 7.47 -3.59
N ASP A 164 -14.55 7.23 -4.47
CA ASP A 164 -14.81 7.03 -5.89
C ASP A 164 -15.42 5.65 -6.16
N GLN A 165 -16.52 5.63 -6.90
CA GLN A 165 -17.27 4.42 -7.18
C GLN A 165 -16.48 3.43 -8.05
N GLN A 166 -15.71 3.93 -9.02
CA GLN A 166 -14.94 3.07 -9.91
C GLN A 166 -13.81 2.36 -9.15
N HIS A 167 -13.13 3.04 -8.23
CA HIS A 167 -12.12 2.40 -7.37
C HIS A 167 -12.73 1.29 -6.50
N ARG A 168 -13.89 1.52 -5.90
CA ARG A 168 -14.59 0.51 -5.08
C ARG A 168 -14.96 -0.73 -5.90
N PHE A 169 -15.43 -0.53 -7.13
CA PHE A 169 -15.87 -1.62 -8.00
C PHE A 169 -14.70 -2.35 -8.67
N VAL A 170 -13.61 -1.67 -8.98
CA VAL A 170 -12.39 -2.36 -9.45
C VAL A 170 -11.76 -3.16 -8.33
N ALA A 171 -11.77 -2.65 -7.08
CA ALA A 171 -11.30 -3.39 -5.92
C ALA A 171 -12.10 -4.68 -5.64
N SER A 172 -13.40 -4.75 -5.98
CA SER A 172 -14.19 -5.98 -5.85
C SER A 172 -13.80 -7.07 -6.84
N GLY A 173 -13.08 -6.71 -7.91
CA GLY A 173 -12.55 -7.64 -8.92
C GLY A 173 -11.07 -7.99 -8.72
N ALA A 174 -10.40 -7.41 -7.73
CA ALA A 174 -9.02 -7.74 -7.41
C ALA A 174 -8.95 -9.09 -6.68
N ASP A 175 -8.06 -9.99 -7.13
CA ASP A 175 -7.81 -11.31 -6.55
C ASP A 175 -6.70 -11.30 -5.47
N PHE A 176 -6.29 -10.11 -5.03
CA PHE A 176 -5.29 -9.88 -4.00
C PHE A 176 -5.81 -8.90 -2.92
N SER A 177 -5.05 -8.79 -1.82
CA SER A 177 -5.41 -7.97 -0.66
C SER A 177 -5.54 -6.48 -1.03
N THR A 178 -6.64 -5.84 -0.64
CA THR A 178 -6.90 -4.43 -0.94
C THR A 178 -7.26 -3.62 0.31
N GLY A 179 -6.39 -2.71 0.75
CA GLY A 179 -6.64 -1.84 1.89
C GLY A 179 -7.28 -0.50 1.51
N PHE A 180 -8.32 -0.09 2.21
CA PHE A 180 -9.01 1.18 2.01
C PHE A 180 -8.57 2.18 3.08
N LYS A 181 -7.97 3.29 2.67
CA LYS A 181 -7.65 4.39 3.59
C LYS A 181 -8.90 5.16 3.97
N ASN A 182 -9.02 5.58 5.23
CA ASN A 182 -10.02 6.60 5.57
C ASN A 182 -9.76 7.90 4.77
N PRO A 183 -10.82 8.64 4.39
CA PRO A 183 -10.64 9.88 3.62
C PRO A 183 -9.90 10.92 4.45
N THR A 184 -9.38 11.96 3.79
CA THR A 184 -8.66 13.06 4.46
C THR A 184 -9.52 13.81 5.49
N SER A 185 -10.85 13.74 5.36
CA SER A 185 -11.81 14.27 6.33
C SER A 185 -11.95 13.43 7.61
N GLY A 186 -11.45 12.19 7.62
CA GLY A 186 -11.56 11.26 8.74
C GLY A 186 -12.89 10.51 8.84
N ASN A 187 -13.83 10.74 7.93
CA ASN A 187 -15.13 10.06 7.95
C ASN A 187 -14.97 8.55 7.64
N LEU A 188 -14.92 7.73 8.69
CA LEU A 188 -14.74 6.27 8.59
C LEU A 188 -15.86 5.59 7.80
N ASN A 189 -17.08 6.14 7.80
CA ASN A 189 -18.19 5.54 7.03
C ASN A 189 -17.89 5.48 5.52
N VAL A 190 -17.14 6.45 4.98
CA VAL A 190 -16.73 6.44 3.57
C VAL A 190 -15.81 5.25 3.28
N MET A 191 -14.86 4.99 4.17
CA MET A 191 -13.95 3.84 4.09
C MET A 191 -14.71 2.52 4.17
N PHE A 192 -15.58 2.40 5.17
CA PHE A 192 -16.37 1.20 5.40
C PHE A 192 -17.37 0.91 4.27
N ASN A 193 -17.99 1.93 3.68
CA ASN A 193 -18.80 1.75 2.47
C ASN A 193 -17.95 1.29 1.28
N GLY A 194 -16.70 1.73 1.20
CA GLY A 194 -15.74 1.24 0.21
C GLY A 194 -15.41 -0.24 0.39
N ILE A 195 -15.10 -0.65 1.62
CA ILE A 195 -14.84 -2.07 1.96
C ILE A 195 -16.08 -2.91 1.69
N TYR A 196 -17.26 -2.46 2.11
CA TYR A 196 -18.52 -3.16 1.84
C TYR A 196 -18.74 -3.35 0.34
N ALA A 197 -18.60 -2.29 -0.47
CA ALA A 197 -18.73 -2.40 -1.92
C ALA A 197 -17.71 -3.37 -2.51
N ALA A 198 -16.46 -3.33 -2.03
CA ALA A 198 -15.40 -4.22 -2.49
C ALA A 198 -15.64 -5.68 -2.13
N GLN A 199 -16.18 -5.99 -0.95
CA GLN A 199 -16.49 -7.38 -0.53
C GLN A 199 -17.72 -7.96 -1.25
N ASN A 200 -18.56 -7.13 -1.86
CA ASN A 200 -19.79 -7.57 -2.53
C ASN A 200 -19.63 -7.66 -4.05
N LYS A 201 -20.48 -8.49 -4.67
CA LYS A 201 -20.64 -8.59 -6.12
C LYS A 201 -20.98 -7.22 -6.73
N GLN A 202 -20.23 -6.82 -7.76
CA GLN A 202 -20.48 -5.59 -8.53
C GLN A 202 -20.66 -5.88 -10.02
N SER A 203 -21.46 -5.05 -10.70
CA SER A 203 -21.59 -5.03 -12.17
C SER A 203 -21.40 -3.61 -12.69
N PHE A 204 -20.48 -3.43 -13.64
CA PHE A 204 -20.10 -2.11 -14.16
C PHE A 204 -19.36 -2.19 -15.49
N LEU A 205 -19.06 -1.03 -16.09
CA LEU A 205 -18.23 -0.94 -17.28
C LEU A 205 -16.76 -0.81 -16.90
N PHE A 206 -15.92 -1.72 -17.40
CA PHE A 206 -14.46 -1.68 -17.21
C PHE A 206 -13.75 -2.07 -18.49
N LEU A 207 -12.73 -1.30 -18.88
CA LEU A 207 -11.93 -1.51 -20.11
C LEU A 207 -12.79 -1.65 -21.39
N GLY A 208 -13.90 -0.90 -21.46
CA GLY A 208 -14.82 -0.95 -22.60
C GLY A 208 -15.66 -2.22 -22.69
N LYS A 209 -15.81 -2.96 -21.59
CA LYS A 209 -16.65 -4.15 -21.46
C LYS A 209 -17.58 -4.02 -20.27
N GLU A 210 -18.74 -4.66 -20.33
CA GLU A 210 -19.54 -4.97 -19.14
C GLU A 210 -18.85 -6.10 -18.38
N VAL A 211 -18.59 -5.88 -17.09
CA VAL A 211 -17.92 -6.83 -16.21
C VAL A 211 -18.74 -7.07 -14.96
N GLU A 212 -18.61 -8.29 -14.43
CA GLU A 212 -19.17 -8.71 -13.16
C GLU A 212 -18.04 -9.24 -12.28
N THR A 213 -18.04 -8.86 -11.01
CA THR A 213 -17.03 -9.28 -10.03
C THR A 213 -17.67 -10.08 -8.91
N THR A 214 -16.92 -11.00 -8.29
CA THR A 214 -17.44 -11.84 -7.20
C THR A 214 -17.39 -11.17 -5.83
N GLY A 215 -16.68 -10.05 -5.70
CA GLY A 215 -16.31 -9.47 -4.42
C GLY A 215 -14.90 -9.91 -3.99
N ASN A 216 -14.26 -9.06 -3.19
CA ASN A 216 -12.93 -9.26 -2.64
C ASN A 216 -13.01 -9.30 -1.10
N PRO A 217 -13.07 -10.50 -0.49
CA PRO A 217 -13.17 -10.68 0.97
C PRO A 217 -11.88 -10.31 1.71
N LEU A 218 -10.80 -9.99 1.01
CA LEU A 218 -9.53 -9.51 1.57
C LEU A 218 -9.51 -7.98 1.70
N SER A 219 -10.60 -7.31 1.36
CA SER A 219 -10.72 -5.85 1.47
C SER A 219 -10.82 -5.42 2.93
N HIS A 220 -9.98 -4.48 3.36
CA HIS A 220 -9.83 -4.13 4.77
C HIS A 220 -9.48 -2.66 5.02
N ALA A 221 -9.40 -2.23 6.29
CA ALA A 221 -9.25 -0.84 6.69
C ALA A 221 -7.79 -0.43 6.86
N ILE A 222 -7.48 0.80 6.45
CA ILE A 222 -6.23 1.50 6.76
C ILE A 222 -6.58 2.80 7.48
N LEU A 223 -6.23 2.90 8.77
CA LEU A 223 -6.41 4.09 9.59
C LEU A 223 -5.20 5.01 9.44
N ARG A 224 -5.39 6.21 8.90
CA ARG A 224 -4.31 7.13 8.46
C ARG A 224 -4.36 8.54 9.02
N GLY A 225 -5.21 8.77 10.03
CA GLY A 225 -5.52 10.08 10.58
C GLY A 225 -6.38 10.91 9.64
N ALA A 226 -6.58 12.17 10.01
CA ALA A 226 -7.35 13.13 9.24
C ALA A 226 -6.87 14.56 9.49
N LEU A 227 -7.41 15.51 8.71
CA LEU A 227 -7.35 16.93 9.00
C LEU A 227 -8.75 17.41 9.40
N ASN A 228 -8.84 18.19 10.47
CA ASN A 228 -10.08 18.90 10.79
C ASN A 228 -10.23 20.17 9.92
N GLU A 229 -11.34 20.89 10.09
CA GLU A 229 -11.66 22.12 9.35
C GLU A 229 -10.63 23.25 9.53
N TYR A 230 -9.80 23.18 10.58
CA TYR A 230 -8.70 24.13 10.86
C TYR A 230 -7.35 23.66 10.34
N GLY A 231 -7.29 22.53 9.61
CA GLY A 231 -6.04 21.94 9.13
C GLY A 231 -5.19 21.29 10.23
N LYS A 232 -5.77 21.01 11.40
CA LYS A 232 -5.08 20.29 12.48
C LYS A 232 -5.19 18.79 12.23
N ASN A 233 -4.06 18.10 12.40
CA ASN A 233 -4.01 16.64 12.39
C ASN A 233 -4.84 16.05 13.53
N ILE A 234 -5.72 15.13 13.17
CA ILE A 234 -6.51 14.29 14.08
C ILE A 234 -6.06 12.85 13.86
N PRO A 235 -5.11 12.34 14.66
CA PRO A 235 -4.72 10.95 14.57
C PRO A 235 -5.85 10.02 14.98
N ASN A 236 -5.90 8.82 14.40
CA ASN A 236 -6.95 7.83 14.64
C ASN A 236 -6.42 6.43 14.97
N TYR A 237 -5.22 6.34 15.56
CA TYR A 237 -4.62 5.10 16.08
C TYR A 237 -4.78 4.91 17.60
N TYR A 238 -5.47 5.83 18.28
CA TYR A 238 -5.69 5.74 19.72
C TYR A 238 -6.74 4.70 20.06
N TYR A 239 -6.70 4.20 21.30
CA TYR A 239 -7.54 3.12 21.80
C TYR A 239 -9.01 3.24 21.41
N ASP A 240 -9.63 4.40 21.69
CA ASP A 240 -11.05 4.64 21.40
C ASP A 240 -11.35 4.58 19.89
N ASN A 241 -10.44 5.12 19.06
CA ASN A 241 -10.59 5.05 17.59
C ASN A 241 -10.53 3.60 17.08
N LEU A 242 -9.64 2.78 17.67
CA LEU A 242 -9.53 1.36 17.33
C LEU A 242 -10.81 0.62 17.73
N MET A 243 -11.33 0.87 18.92
CA MET A 243 -12.58 0.27 19.40
C MET A 243 -13.79 0.68 18.54
N ASP A 244 -13.90 1.95 18.18
CA ASP A 244 -14.96 2.45 17.28
C ASP A 244 -14.86 1.81 15.89
N THR A 245 -13.65 1.66 15.35
CA THR A 245 -13.42 1.00 14.07
C THR A 245 -13.82 -0.47 14.12
N ILE A 246 -13.47 -1.18 15.20
CA ILE A 246 -13.87 -2.58 15.42
C ILE A 246 -15.39 -2.71 15.53
N ALA A 247 -16.04 -1.81 16.29
CA ALA A 247 -17.49 -1.83 16.43
C ALA A 247 -18.20 -1.62 15.09
N GLN A 248 -17.65 -0.77 14.21
CA GLN A 248 -18.20 -0.57 12.87
C GLN A 248 -18.01 -1.79 11.95
N TYR A 249 -16.87 -2.47 12.03
CA TYR A 249 -16.65 -3.77 11.38
C TYR A 249 -17.72 -4.80 11.81
N GLU A 250 -17.90 -4.97 13.12
CA GLU A 250 -18.86 -5.91 13.70
C GLU A 250 -20.30 -5.56 13.31
N LYS A 251 -20.67 -4.27 13.35
CA LYS A 251 -22.00 -3.78 12.98
C LYS A 251 -22.34 -4.03 11.52
N MET A 252 -21.38 -3.90 10.61
CA MET A 252 -21.58 -4.11 9.18
C MET A 252 -21.48 -5.57 8.75
N GLY A 253 -20.98 -6.46 9.62
CA GLY A 253 -20.81 -7.87 9.30
C GLY A 253 -19.81 -8.13 8.17
N LEU A 254 -18.78 -7.28 8.06
CA LEU A 254 -17.75 -7.41 7.02
C LEU A 254 -16.85 -8.63 7.27
N GLU A 255 -16.46 -9.29 6.18
CA GLU A 255 -15.59 -10.46 6.20
C GLU A 255 -14.15 -10.09 6.58
N ASN A 256 -13.45 -11.05 7.19
CA ASN A 256 -12.02 -10.97 7.55
C ASN A 256 -11.60 -9.61 8.16
N PRO A 257 -12.19 -9.17 9.28
CA PRO A 257 -11.83 -7.88 9.87
C PRO A 257 -10.32 -7.76 10.13
N PHE A 258 -9.71 -6.77 9.47
CA PHE A 258 -8.29 -6.50 9.52
C PHE A 258 -8.06 -5.00 9.49
N ILE A 259 -7.22 -4.50 10.39
CA ILE A 259 -6.93 -3.07 10.52
C ILE A 259 -5.42 -2.88 10.39
N ILE A 260 -5.04 -2.07 9.42
CA ILE A 260 -3.70 -1.53 9.27
C ILE A 260 -3.67 -0.11 9.83
N ILE A 261 -2.64 0.18 10.63
CA ILE A 261 -2.35 1.55 11.05
C ILE A 261 -1.29 2.14 10.12
N ASP A 262 -1.66 3.17 9.35
CA ASP A 262 -0.70 4.03 8.64
C ASP A 262 -0.02 4.93 9.67
N THR A 263 1.27 4.67 9.87
CA THR A 263 2.04 5.28 10.94
C THR A 263 2.56 6.67 10.57
N ASN A 264 2.45 7.08 9.31
CA ASN A 264 2.90 8.38 8.83
C ASN A 264 1.69 9.33 8.59
N HIS A 265 1.78 10.18 7.56
CA HIS A 265 0.71 11.05 7.11
C HIS A 265 0.04 11.87 8.22
N ASP A 266 -1.31 11.85 8.32
CA ASP A 266 -2.02 12.68 9.28
C ASP A 266 -1.96 12.09 10.69
N ASN A 267 -1.63 10.81 10.83
CA ASN A 267 -1.38 10.19 12.13
C ASN A 267 -0.09 10.72 12.78
N SER A 268 0.96 10.92 11.99
CA SER A 268 2.23 11.49 12.46
C SER A 268 2.28 13.02 12.40
N GLY A 269 1.29 13.67 11.79
CA GLY A 269 1.41 15.08 11.42
C GLY A 269 2.60 15.34 10.48
N LYS A 270 2.92 14.35 9.64
CA LYS A 270 4.09 14.30 8.74
C LYS A 270 5.44 14.36 9.46
N GLN A 271 5.48 14.02 10.75
CA GLN A 271 6.72 13.86 11.51
C GLN A 271 7.18 12.40 11.40
N TYR A 272 8.08 12.10 10.46
CA TYR A 272 8.45 10.71 10.14
C TYR A 272 8.99 9.89 11.34
N MET A 273 9.62 10.54 12.33
CA MET A 273 10.09 9.87 13.56
C MET A 273 8.94 9.45 14.50
N ASP A 274 7.77 10.09 14.39
CA ASP A 274 6.59 9.71 15.19
C ASP A 274 6.04 8.34 14.78
N GLN A 275 6.41 7.81 13.60
CA GLN A 275 6.07 6.44 13.20
C GLN A 275 6.44 5.42 14.28
N ILE A 276 7.62 5.57 14.90
CA ILE A 276 8.12 4.70 15.99
C ILE A 276 7.19 4.77 17.21
N ARG A 277 6.85 5.99 17.63
CA ARG A 277 5.94 6.24 18.77
C ARG A 277 4.55 5.66 18.51
N ILE A 278 4.05 5.79 17.29
CA ILE A 278 2.73 5.31 16.87
C ILE A 278 2.69 3.78 16.94
N VAL A 279 3.71 3.09 16.39
CA VAL A 279 3.83 1.63 16.48
C VAL A 279 3.82 1.17 17.93
N ARG A 280 4.68 1.76 18.78
CA ARG A 280 4.76 1.42 20.22
C ARG A 280 3.40 1.56 20.91
N GLN A 281 2.71 2.67 20.67
CA GLN A 281 1.41 2.92 21.28
C GLN A 281 0.34 1.93 20.80
N THR A 282 0.33 1.58 19.51
CA THR A 282 -0.58 0.56 18.99
C THR A 282 -0.27 -0.82 19.58
N LEU A 283 1.01 -1.20 19.71
CA LEU A 283 1.39 -2.48 20.33
C LEU A 283 0.93 -2.56 21.80
N ILE A 284 1.06 -1.47 22.57
CA ILE A 284 0.51 -1.39 23.94
C ILE A 284 -1.01 -1.58 23.95
N ASN A 285 -1.73 -0.91 23.03
CA ASN A 285 -3.19 -1.07 22.94
C ASN A 285 -3.60 -2.51 22.59
N ARG A 286 -2.83 -3.19 21.74
CA ARG A 286 -3.04 -4.61 21.40
C ARG A 286 -2.82 -5.51 22.61
N ASP A 287 -1.76 -5.28 23.38
CA ASP A 287 -1.49 -6.07 24.59
C ASP A 287 -2.59 -5.89 25.64
N TRP A 288 -3.07 -4.66 25.81
CA TRP A 288 -4.12 -4.34 26.77
C TRP A 288 -5.52 -4.86 26.39
N ASN A 289 -5.81 -5.08 25.10
CA ASN A 289 -7.15 -5.42 24.64
C ASN A 289 -7.17 -6.49 23.54
N GLU A 290 -7.79 -7.63 23.84
CA GLU A 290 -7.90 -8.80 22.96
C GLU A 290 -8.61 -8.51 21.64
N LYS A 291 -9.62 -7.61 21.60
CA LYS A 291 -10.24 -7.20 20.33
C LYS A 291 -9.25 -6.39 19.50
N ILE A 292 -8.52 -5.45 20.10
CA ILE A 292 -7.49 -4.70 19.37
C ILE A 292 -6.40 -5.66 18.88
N LYS A 293 -5.94 -6.60 19.70
CA LYS A 293 -4.97 -7.65 19.32
C LYS A 293 -5.40 -8.45 18.10
N LYS A 294 -6.68 -8.84 18.06
CA LYS A 294 -7.27 -9.68 17.00
C LYS A 294 -7.49 -8.92 15.70
N TYR A 295 -7.90 -7.66 15.75
CA TYR A 295 -8.31 -6.90 14.56
C TYR A 295 -7.18 -6.02 14.02
N VAL A 296 -6.36 -5.42 14.88
CA VAL A 296 -5.23 -4.56 14.50
C VAL A 296 -3.99 -5.42 14.36
N ARG A 297 -3.74 -5.88 13.13
CA ARG A 297 -2.70 -6.85 12.80
C ARG A 297 -1.76 -6.39 11.68
N GLY A 298 -1.74 -5.10 11.38
CA GLY A 298 -0.74 -4.56 10.47
C GLY A 298 -0.40 -3.09 10.64
N PHE A 299 0.75 -2.72 10.07
CA PHE A 299 1.25 -1.36 10.01
C PHE A 299 1.63 -1.01 8.57
N MET A 300 1.40 0.26 8.20
CA MET A 300 1.97 0.85 7.00
C MET A 300 3.03 1.87 7.44
N ILE A 301 4.26 1.65 6.97
CA ILE A 301 5.46 2.38 7.40
C ILE A 301 6.14 2.95 6.17
N GLU A 302 6.41 4.25 6.18
CA GLU A 302 7.21 4.91 5.16
C GLU A 302 8.67 4.99 5.60
N SER A 303 9.50 4.21 4.90
CA SER A 303 10.91 4.00 5.19
C SER A 303 11.71 3.85 3.91
N TYR A 304 12.94 4.39 3.88
CA TYR A 304 13.84 4.30 2.74
C TYR A 304 15.27 4.07 3.22
N LEU A 305 16.28 4.39 2.41
CA LEU A 305 17.68 4.26 2.82
C LEU A 305 18.07 5.39 3.77
N GLU A 306 17.67 6.62 3.45
CA GLU A 306 18.02 7.84 4.19
C GLU A 306 16.82 8.49 4.86
N ASP A 307 17.05 9.06 6.04
CA ASP A 307 16.00 9.75 6.82
C ASP A 307 15.51 11.05 6.14
N GLY A 308 14.23 11.32 6.37
CA GLY A 308 13.57 12.56 6.00
C GLY A 308 13.21 12.62 4.52
N ARG A 309 13.28 13.84 3.97
CA ARG A 309 12.98 14.12 2.56
C ARG A 309 13.93 15.16 1.99
N GLN A 310 13.95 15.25 0.67
CA GLN A 310 14.62 16.28 -0.12
C GLN A 310 13.65 16.85 -1.18
N ASN A 311 13.98 18.01 -1.74
CA ASN A 311 13.18 18.61 -2.82
C ASN A 311 13.67 18.14 -4.19
N GLU A 312 14.98 18.02 -4.34
CA GLU A 312 15.66 17.54 -5.54
C GLU A 312 16.38 16.22 -5.21
N PRO A 313 16.54 15.29 -6.18
CA PRO A 313 17.10 13.97 -5.94
C PRO A 313 18.64 13.98 -5.84
N GLU A 314 19.17 14.75 -4.89
CA GLU A 314 20.62 14.92 -4.67
C GLU A 314 21.23 13.78 -3.84
N VAL A 315 20.49 13.33 -2.82
CA VAL A 315 20.90 12.25 -1.92
C VAL A 315 20.29 10.94 -2.38
N PHE A 316 21.14 9.95 -2.65
CA PHE A 316 20.71 8.61 -3.03
C PHE A 316 19.85 7.96 -1.93
N GLY A 317 18.68 7.43 -2.29
CA GLY A 317 17.81 6.73 -1.34
C GLY A 317 17.13 7.62 -0.30
N LYS A 318 16.97 8.93 -0.59
CA LYS A 318 16.20 9.88 0.21
C LYS A 318 14.95 10.33 -0.53
N SER A 319 13.80 10.26 0.13
CA SER A 319 12.49 10.55 -0.48
C SER A 319 12.41 11.97 -1.04
N ILE A 320 11.90 12.13 -2.27
CA ILE A 320 11.52 13.44 -2.84
C ILE A 320 10.08 13.87 -2.47
N THR A 321 9.34 13.00 -1.78
CA THR A 321 7.92 13.18 -1.40
C THR A 321 7.75 13.39 0.10
N ASP A 322 6.96 12.58 0.80
CA ASP A 322 6.83 12.69 2.26
C ASP A 322 8.10 12.13 2.96
N PRO A 323 8.46 12.65 4.13
CA PRO A 323 9.65 12.21 4.85
C PRO A 323 9.51 10.76 5.35
N CYS A 324 10.57 9.99 5.20
CA CYS A 324 10.64 8.57 5.56
C CYS A 324 11.62 8.33 6.71
N LEU A 325 11.47 7.20 7.42
CA LEU A 325 12.56 6.67 8.25
C LEU A 325 13.71 6.19 7.35
N GLY A 326 14.94 6.42 7.76
CA GLY A 326 16.14 5.84 7.15
C GLY A 326 16.31 4.39 7.55
N TRP A 327 17.30 3.72 6.97
CA TRP A 327 17.49 2.28 7.14
C TRP A 327 17.71 1.87 8.60
N ASP A 328 18.59 2.58 9.33
CA ASP A 328 18.93 2.23 10.71
C ASP A 328 17.71 2.30 11.64
N ASN A 329 16.88 3.35 11.49
CA ASN A 329 15.62 3.48 12.23
C ASN A 329 14.59 2.43 11.81
N THR A 330 14.57 2.05 10.53
CA THR A 330 13.69 1.02 9.99
C THR A 330 14.01 -0.34 10.57
N GLU A 331 15.28 -0.74 10.53
CA GLU A 331 15.76 -2.00 11.08
C GLU A 331 15.50 -2.07 12.59
N ALA A 332 15.84 -1.01 13.33
CA ALA A 332 15.59 -0.93 14.77
C ALA A 332 14.10 -1.09 15.09
N LEU A 333 13.21 -0.39 14.38
CA LEU A 333 11.76 -0.47 14.58
C LEU A 333 11.21 -1.86 14.29
N VAL A 334 11.62 -2.50 13.20
CA VAL A 334 11.17 -3.86 12.86
C VAL A 334 11.62 -4.87 13.91
N ARG A 335 12.87 -4.79 14.37
CA ARG A 335 13.39 -5.65 15.44
C ARG A 335 12.67 -5.41 16.77
N GLU A 336 12.31 -4.17 17.07
CA GLU A 336 11.51 -3.82 18.25
C GLU A 336 10.10 -4.42 18.18
N ILE A 337 9.43 -4.31 17.02
CA ILE A 337 8.13 -4.98 16.80
C ILE A 337 8.28 -6.49 17.01
N TYR A 338 9.32 -7.09 16.43
CA TYR A 338 9.57 -8.53 16.54
C TYR A 338 9.76 -8.99 17.99
N GLN A 339 10.54 -8.25 18.77
CA GLN A 339 10.77 -8.52 20.19
C GLN A 339 9.49 -8.38 21.00
N THR A 340 8.76 -7.27 20.83
CA THR A 340 7.52 -6.99 21.55
C THR A 340 6.43 -8.04 21.29
N LEU A 341 6.39 -8.63 20.10
CA LEU A 341 5.43 -9.70 19.78
C LEU A 341 5.78 -11.08 20.38
N GLY A 342 6.99 -11.24 20.93
CA GLY A 342 7.43 -12.47 21.58
C GLY A 342 7.36 -12.49 23.09
N GLU A 343 7.13 -11.32 23.68
CA GLU A 343 6.76 -11.16 25.09
C GLU A 343 5.27 -11.52 25.26
#